data_AF-A0A3C0I8J8-F1
#
_entry.id   AF-A0A3C0I8J8-F1
#
_cell.length_a   1.000
_cell.length_b   1.000
_cell.length_c   1.000
_cell.angle_alpha   90.00
_cell.angle_beta   90.00
_cell.angle_gamma   90.00
#
_symmetry.space_group_name_H-M   'P 1'
#
loop_
_entity.id
_entity.type
_entity.pdbx_description
1 polymer ?
#
loop_
_entity_poly.entity_id
_entity_poly.type
_entity_poly.pdbx_seq_one_letter_code
_entity_poly.pdbx_strand_id
1 'polypeptide(L)' 'TRCLCDWSSDVCSSDLGVQEYWIIFPSEHVLQQYILNEQGKYVLNNSFTEDEVFNAQILPDLQIDLAEIFEE' A
#
# COMPACT_ATOMS: atom_id res chain seq x y z
N THR A 1 -12.56 -23.77 26.55
CA THR A 1 -12.61 -23.64 25.07
C THR A 1 -12.96 -22.21 24.72
N ARG A 2 -11.98 -21.30 24.73
CA ARG A 2 -12.25 -19.92 24.33
C ARG A 2 -11.04 -19.32 23.64
N CYS A 3 -11.31 -18.96 22.40
CA CYS A 3 -10.63 -17.94 21.60
C CYS A 3 -9.17 -18.28 21.28
N LEU A 4 -9.05 -19.09 20.22
CA LEU A 4 -7.89 -19.05 19.34
C LEU A 4 -7.71 -17.59 18.91
N CYS A 5 -6.50 -17.07 19.13
CA CYS A 5 -6.05 -15.81 18.58
C CYS A 5 -6.13 -15.90 17.04
N ASP A 6 -7.23 -15.44 16.45
CA ASP A 6 -7.28 -15.08 15.04
C ASP A 6 -7.06 -13.58 15.00
N TRP A 7 -5.84 -13.20 14.63
CA TRP A 7 -5.41 -11.82 14.63
C TRP A 7 -6.30 -11.04 13.64
N SER A 8 -7.02 -10.05 14.16
CA SER A 8 -7.70 -8.97 13.44
C SER A 8 -8.91 -9.34 12.57
N SER A 9 -10.06 -9.57 13.20
CA SER A 9 -11.39 -9.38 12.56
C SER A 9 -12.18 -8.18 13.08
N ASP A 10 -11.65 -7.35 13.99
CA ASP A 10 -12.38 -6.23 14.60
C ASP A 10 -11.79 -4.83 14.33
N VAL A 11 -10.82 -4.72 13.41
CA VAL A 11 -10.33 -3.41 12.97
C VAL A 11 -10.32 -3.40 11.44
N CYS A 12 -11.44 -2.97 10.87
CA CYS A 12 -11.45 -2.55 9.48
C CYS A 12 -10.43 -1.42 9.38
N SER A 13 -9.45 -1.49 8.49
CA SER A 13 -8.42 -0.45 8.42
C SER A 13 -8.96 0.96 8.10
N SER A 14 -10.21 1.03 7.67
CA SER A 14 -11.07 2.23 7.63
C SER A 14 -11.18 2.96 8.98
N ASP A 15 -11.16 2.24 10.11
CA ASP A 15 -11.18 2.81 11.47
C ASP A 15 -9.82 3.40 11.88
N LEU A 16 -8.74 3.04 11.18
CA LEU A 16 -7.39 3.54 11.45
C LEU A 16 -7.04 4.81 10.64
N GLY A 17 -7.96 5.31 9.80
CA GLY A 17 -7.75 6.53 9.01
C GLY A 17 -6.66 6.41 7.94
N VAL A 18 -6.37 5.20 7.48
CA VAL A 18 -5.34 4.94 6.47
C VAL A 18 -5.84 5.46 5.11
N GLN A 19 -5.28 6.58 4.65
CA GLN A 19 -5.69 7.21 3.39
C GLN A 19 -5.04 6.57 2.16
N GLU A 20 -3.99 5.77 2.34
CA GLU A 20 -3.15 5.27 1.27
C GLU A 20 -2.69 3.82 1.54
N TYR A 21 -2.74 2.98 0.51
CA TYR A 21 -2.41 1.56 0.52
C TYR A 21 -1.44 1.23 -0.61
N TRP A 22 -0.37 0.49 -0.31
CA TRP A 22 0.59 0.04 -1.33
C TRP A 22 0.57 -1.48 -1.43
N ILE A 23 0.45 -1.99 -2.64
CA ILE A 23 0.51 -3.42 -2.94
C ILE A 23 1.72 -3.65 -3.83
N ILE A 24 2.63 -4.51 -3.38
CA ILE A 24 3.86 -4.84 -4.09
C ILE A 24 3.68 -6.24 -4.68
N PHE A 25 3.90 -6.34 -6.00
CA PHE A 25 3.94 -7.60 -6.75
C PHE A 25 5.40 -7.92 -7.08
N PRO A 26 6.11 -8.64 -6.19
CA PRO A 26 7.55 -8.90 -6.36
C PRO A 26 7.87 -9.80 -7.55
N SER A 27 6.92 -10.59 -8.06
CA SER A 27 7.15 -11.38 -9.28
C SER A 27 6.98 -10.58 -10.57
N GLU A 28 6.24 -9.47 -10.51
CA GLU A 28 5.99 -8.59 -11.66
C GLU A 28 6.81 -7.30 -11.59
N HIS A 29 7.55 -7.08 -10.50
CA HIS A 29 8.28 -5.85 -10.19
C HIS A 29 7.40 -4.60 -10.30
N VAL A 30 6.18 -4.70 -9.74
CA VAL A 30 5.17 -3.64 -9.80
C VAL A 30 4.74 -3.24 -8.40
N LEU A 31 4.66 -1.94 -8.15
CA LEU A 31 4.02 -1.36 -6.97
C LEU A 31 2.74 -0.63 -7.39
N GLN A 32 1.61 -0.98 -6.78
CA GLN A 32 0.35 -0.30 -6.98
C GLN A 32 -0.04 0.51 -5.75
N GLN A 33 -0.30 1.80 -5.95
CA GLN A 33 -0.76 2.73 -4.94
C GLN A 33 -2.28 2.88 -5.05
N TYR A 34 -2.97 2.63 -3.95
CA TYR A 34 -4.39 2.80 -3.78
C TYR A 34 -4.67 3.93 -2.78
N ILE A 35 -5.61 4.81 -3.10
CA ILE A 35 -6.01 5.93 -2.24
C ILE A 35 -7.47 5.79 -1.86
N LEU A 36 -7.79 6.09 -0.60
CA LEU A 36 -9.16 6.14 -0.11
C LEU A 36 -9.85 7.39 -0.68
N ASN A 37 -10.87 7.19 -1.52
CA ASN A 37 -11.68 8.30 -2.03
C ASN A 37 -12.72 8.78 -1.00
N GLU A 38 -13.39 9.90 -1.30
CA GLU A 38 -14.44 10.47 -0.46
C GLU A 38 -15.66 9.55 -0.28
N GLN A 39 -15.81 8.52 -1.12
CA GLN A 39 -16.86 7.51 -1.02
C GLN A 39 -16.47 6.33 -0.09
N GLY A 40 -15.29 6.40 0.54
CA GLY A 40 -14.79 5.34 1.42
C GLY A 40 -14.30 4.09 0.68
N LYS A 41 -13.92 4.23 -0.60
CA LYS A 41 -13.41 3.13 -1.44
C LYS A 41 -11.97 3.40 -1.86
N TYR A 42 -11.12 2.37 -1.72
CA TYR A 42 -9.77 2.40 -2.27
C TYR A 42 -9.82 2.32 -3.80
N VAL A 43 -9.22 3.31 -4.45
CA VAL A 43 -9.08 3.39 -5.91
C VAL A 43 -7.62 3.38 -6.27
N LEU A 44 -7.26 2.70 -7.36
CA LEU A 44 -5.90 2.73 -7.89
C LEU A 44 -5.58 4.17 -8.31
N ASN A 45 -4.57 4.76 -7.66
CA ASN A 45 -4.08 6.09 -7.95
C ASN A 45 -2.93 6.04 -8.94
N ASN A 46 -1.91 5.23 -8.64
CA ASN A 46 -0.72 5.07 -9.46
C ASN A 46 -0.26 3.61 -9.49
N SER A 47 0.40 3.23 -10.57
CA SER A 47 1.15 1.98 -10.68
C SER A 47 2.58 2.32 -11.12
N PHE A 48 3.55 1.83 -10.38
CA PHE A 48 4.97 2.06 -10.59
C PHE A 48 5.64 0.74 -10.95
N THR A 49 6.63 0.82 -11.83
CA THR A 49 7.49 -0.28 -12.26
C THR A 49 8.89 -0.16 -11.62
N GLU A 50 9.74 -1.17 -11.74
CA GLU A 50 11.09 -1.17 -11.12
C GLU A 50 11.97 0.03 -11.46
N ASP A 51 11.85 0.61 -12.67
CA ASP A 51 12.70 1.74 -13.10
C ASP A 51 12.19 3.10 -12.57
N GLU A 52 11.13 3.10 -11.77
CA GLU A 52 10.48 4.33 -11.28
C GLU A 52 10.74 4.57 -9.79
N VAL A 53 10.80 5.85 -9.42
CA VAL A 53 10.85 6.25 -8.01
C VAL A 53 9.43 6.37 -7.49
N PHE A 54 9.08 5.58 -6.49
CA PHE A 54 7.81 5.66 -5.80
C PHE A 54 7.76 6.90 -4.89
N ASN A 55 6.66 7.66 -4.95
CA ASN A 55 6.40 8.81 -4.08
C ASN A 55 5.08 8.63 -3.34
N ALA A 56 5.14 8.64 -2.01
CA ALA A 56 3.95 8.60 -1.17
C ALA A 56 3.19 9.94 -1.25
N GLN A 57 1.86 9.91 -1.41
CA GLN A 57 1.04 11.13 -1.40
C GLN A 57 0.96 11.72 0.01
N ILE A 58 0.89 10.88 1.04
CA ILE A 58 0.77 11.33 2.43
C ILE A 58 2.09 11.90 2.96
N LEU A 59 3.22 11.44 2.41
CA LEU A 59 4.57 11.81 2.81
C LEU A 59 5.36 12.23 1.56
N PRO A 60 5.21 13.47 1.08
CA PRO A 60 5.86 13.92 -0.16
C PRO A 60 7.40 13.92 -0.09
N ASP A 61 7.97 13.84 1.12
CA ASP A 61 9.42 13.73 1.34
C ASP A 61 9.93 12.28 1.23
N LEU A 62 9.02 11.29 1.32
CA LEU A 62 9.37 9.88 1.21
C LEU A 62 9.39 9.47 -0.26
N GLN A 63 10.61 9.29 -0.77
CA GLN A 63 10.87 8.72 -2.09
C GLN A 63 11.53 7.36 -1.91
N ILE A 64 11.05 6.36 -2.62
CA ILE A 64 11.59 5.01 -2.59
C ILE A 64 12.01 4.67 -4.00
N ASP A 65 13.30 4.44 -4.19
CA ASP A 65 13.82 3.94 -5.46
C ASP A 65 13.43 2.47 -5.61
N LEU A 66 12.57 2.15 -6.60
CA LEU A 66 12.09 0.79 -6.77
C LEU A 66 13.14 -0.12 -7.38
N ALA A 67 14.15 0.42 -8.07
CA ALA A 67 15.21 -0.39 -8.64
C ALA A 67 16.02 -1.03 -7.51
N GLU A 68 16.36 -0.28 -6.46
CA GLU A 68 17.03 -0.83 -5.27
C GLU A 68 16.19 -1.85 -4.49
N ILE A 69 14.85 -1.75 -4.55
CA ILE A 69 13.94 -2.68 -3.86
C ILE A 69 13.84 -4.02 -4.60
N PHE A 70 13.85 -3.98 -5.93
CA PHE A 70 13.70 -5.16 -6.78
C PHE A 70 15.04 -5.72 -7.29
N GLU A 71 16.18 -5.14 -6.89
CA GLU A 71 17.51 -5.71 -7.10
C GLU A 71 17.67 -7.02 -6.30
N GLU A 72 17.35 -8.16 -6.91
CA GLU A 72 17.71 -9.52 -6.47
C GLU A 72 18.83 -10.13 -7.33
#